data_AF-A0A4Q4V1Q1-F1
#
_entry.id   AF-A0A4Q4V1Q1-F1
#
_cell.length_a   1.000
_cell.length_b   1.000
_cell.length_c   1.000
_cell.angle_alpha   90.00
_cell.angle_beta   90.00
_cell.angle_gamma   90.00
#
_symmetry.space_group_name_H-M   'P 1'
#
loop_
_entity.id
_entity.type
_entity.pdbx_description
1 polymer ?
#
loop_
_entity_poly.entity_id
_entity_poly.type
_entity_poly.pdbx_seq_one_letter_code
_entity_poly.pdbx_strand_id
1 'polypeptide(L)'
;MGQSQSLSTQIEIAATPETFLDFQRYKEWHQTFSITSLDPGKQPMDLKPGDRLEVDIKGFSFKSTVVENSPECFQWLGSVPVLFHGAHQFHFSHSQETPGGTTLVQKEDFTGLLAFMMRPGWRMEKQSRENFNALNRDLKAAAEKVAS
;
A
#
# COMPACT_ATOMS: atom_id res chain seq x y z
N MET A 1 15.14 1.80 -23.03
CA MET A 1 13.76 1.50 -22.61
C MET A 1 13.83 0.69 -21.34
N GLY A 2 13.59 1.31 -20.18
CA GLY A 2 13.62 0.61 -18.89
C GLY A 2 12.46 -0.37 -18.80
N GLN A 3 12.68 -1.56 -18.25
CA GLN A 3 11.59 -2.50 -18.04
C GLN A 3 10.69 -1.98 -16.91
N SER A 4 9.38 -1.99 -17.15
CA SER A 4 8.36 -1.70 -16.15
C SER A 4 7.39 -2.88 -16.05
N GLN A 5 6.93 -3.20 -14.85
CA GLN A 5 5.90 -4.20 -14.58
C GLN A 5 4.92 -3.61 -13.58
N SER A 6 3.63 -3.85 -13.79
CA SER A 6 2.56 -3.33 -12.92
C SER A 6 1.83 -4.50 -12.27
N LEU A 7 1.63 -4.43 -10.97
CA LEU A 7 0.81 -5.36 -10.20
C LEU A 7 -0.40 -4.61 -9.67
N SER A 8 -1.60 -5.14 -9.86
CA SER A 8 -2.82 -4.59 -9.24
C SER A 8 -3.66 -5.68 -8.57
N THR A 9 -4.30 -5.30 -7.48
CA THR A 9 -5.26 -6.09 -6.71
C THR A 9 -6.40 -5.19 -6.24
N GLN A 10 -7.60 -5.75 -6.12
CA GLN A 10 -8.76 -5.03 -5.63
C GLN A 10 -9.48 -5.85 -4.56
N ILE A 11 -10.09 -5.17 -3.60
CA ILE A 11 -10.95 -5.77 -2.59
C ILE A 11 -12.10 -4.83 -2.21
N GLU A 12 -13.25 -5.42 -1.90
CA GLU A 12 -14.40 -4.72 -1.35
C GLU A 12 -14.38 -4.82 0.18
N ILE A 13 -14.49 -3.67 0.86
CA ILE A 13 -14.48 -3.55 2.31
C ILE A 13 -15.82 -2.97 2.75
N ALA A 14 -16.53 -3.62 3.66
CA ALA A 14 -17.82 -3.12 4.17
C ALA A 14 -17.63 -2.05 5.27
N ALA A 15 -16.70 -1.12 5.07
CA ALA A 15 -16.36 -0.05 6.01
C ALA A 15 -15.75 1.16 5.26
N THR A 16 -15.54 2.27 5.96
CA THR A 16 -14.94 3.51 5.43
C THR A 16 -13.42 3.41 5.30
N PRO A 17 -12.79 4.17 4.38
CA PRO A 17 -11.33 4.12 4.15
C PRO A 17 -10.50 4.67 5.31
N GLU A 18 -11.13 5.30 6.30
CA GLU A 18 -10.45 5.97 7.41
C GLU A 18 -9.56 5.02 8.22
N THR A 19 -9.95 3.73 8.32
CA THR A 19 -9.14 2.71 9.01
C THR A 19 -7.79 2.46 8.32
N PHE A 20 -7.71 2.63 6.99
CA PHE A 20 -6.45 2.49 6.27
C PHE A 20 -5.52 3.67 6.51
N LEU A 21 -6.03 4.88 6.67
CA LEU A 21 -5.21 6.07 6.92
C LEU A 21 -4.66 6.12 8.35
N ASP A 22 -5.05 5.19 9.21
CA ASP A 22 -4.55 5.06 10.58
C ASP A 22 -3.36 4.08 10.67
N PHE A 23 -2.16 4.55 10.29
CA PHE A 23 -0.95 3.71 10.33
C PHE A 23 -0.55 3.28 11.74
N GLN A 24 -1.04 3.94 12.80
CA GLN A 24 -0.74 3.51 14.17
C GLN A 24 -1.38 2.15 14.46
N ARG A 25 -2.56 1.92 13.89
CA ARG A 25 -3.33 0.70 14.07
C ARG A 25 -2.86 -0.45 13.18
N TYR A 26 -1.96 -0.22 12.23
CA TYR A 26 -1.43 -1.30 11.37
C TYR A 26 -0.81 -2.41 12.21
N LYS A 27 -0.09 -2.05 13.28
CA LYS A 27 0.49 -3.02 14.22
C LYS A 27 -0.55 -3.87 14.95
N GLU A 28 -1.81 -3.42 15.04
CA GLU A 28 -2.89 -4.14 15.71
C GLU A 28 -3.46 -5.27 14.85
N TRP A 29 -3.46 -5.12 13.52
CA TRP A 29 -4.11 -6.05 12.60
C TRP A 29 -3.16 -6.70 11.58
N HIS A 30 -1.95 -6.16 11.38
CA HIS A 30 -0.96 -6.74 10.49
C HIS A 30 0.49 -6.54 10.98
N GLN A 31 1.18 -7.64 11.27
CA GLN A 31 2.52 -7.61 11.88
C GLN A 31 3.67 -7.55 10.87
N THR A 32 3.39 -7.82 9.60
CA THR A 32 4.43 -7.92 8.56
C THR A 32 4.57 -6.68 7.70
N PHE A 33 3.78 -5.64 7.96
CA PHE A 33 3.80 -4.39 7.23
C PHE A 33 3.75 -3.26 8.23
N SER A 34 4.64 -2.28 8.11
CA SER A 34 4.52 -1.05 8.87
C SER A 34 5.02 0.14 8.07
N ILE A 35 4.34 1.26 8.23
CA ILE A 35 4.71 2.52 7.62
C ILE A 35 5.03 3.47 8.76
N THR A 36 6.22 4.06 8.74
CA THR A 36 6.67 5.02 9.74
C THR A 36 7.06 6.31 9.03
N SER A 37 6.54 7.44 9.50
CA SER A 37 7.01 8.76 9.04
C SER A 37 8.45 8.98 9.50
N LEU A 38 9.34 9.34 8.58
CA LEU A 38 10.70 9.75 8.94
C LEU A 38 10.76 11.20 9.46
N ASP A 39 9.69 11.98 9.23
CA ASP A 39 9.56 13.31 9.80
C ASP A 39 9.01 13.21 11.23
N PRO A 40 9.78 13.65 12.25
CA PRO A 40 9.37 13.53 13.64
C PRO A 40 8.09 14.34 13.91
N GLY A 41 7.06 13.66 14.39
CA GLY A 41 5.81 14.27 14.85
C GLY A 41 4.70 14.42 13.79
N LYS A 42 4.93 14.02 12.53
CA LYS A 42 3.85 13.99 11.53
C LYS A 42 3.02 12.72 11.67
N GLN A 43 1.71 12.88 11.81
CA GLN A 43 0.79 11.75 11.75
C GLN A 43 0.58 11.31 10.30
N PRO A 44 0.13 10.07 10.06
CA PRO A 44 -0.25 9.58 8.73
C PRO A 44 -1.15 10.53 7.94
N MET A 45 -2.12 11.14 8.61
CA MET A 45 -3.06 12.09 8.02
C MET A 45 -2.43 13.44 7.66
N ASP A 46 -1.29 13.79 8.28
CA ASP A 46 -0.58 15.06 8.04
C ASP A 46 0.46 14.96 6.92
N LEU A 47 0.68 13.75 6.38
CA LEU A 47 1.68 13.53 5.34
C LEU A 47 1.33 14.30 4.07
N LYS A 48 2.31 15.02 3.55
CA LYS A 48 2.17 15.79 2.31
C LYS A 48 3.00 15.16 1.20
N PRO A 49 2.62 15.37 -0.07
CA PRO A 49 3.50 15.09 -1.20
C PRO A 49 4.90 15.67 -0.97
N GLY A 50 5.92 14.82 -1.10
CA GLY A 50 7.33 15.14 -0.83
C GLY A 50 7.85 14.65 0.52
N ASP A 51 6.97 14.27 1.46
CA ASP A 51 7.37 13.74 2.76
C ASP A 51 7.99 12.35 2.63
N ARG A 52 8.92 12.02 3.53
CA ARG A 52 9.63 10.74 3.51
C ARG A 52 9.04 9.76 4.51
N LEU A 53 8.83 8.54 4.03
CA LEU A 53 8.34 7.41 4.82
C LEU A 53 9.37 6.28 4.80
N GLU A 54 9.40 5.53 5.88
CA GLU A 54 10.05 4.24 5.95
C GLU A 54 8.97 3.16 5.97
N VAL A 55 9.00 2.31 4.95
CA VAL A 55 8.08 1.17 4.83
C VAL A 55 8.88 -0.08 5.14
N ASP A 56 8.44 -0.83 6.16
CA ASP A 56 8.97 -2.15 6.48
C ASP A 56 7.99 -3.23 6.03
N ILE A 57 8.49 -4.17 5.22
CA ILE A 57 7.75 -5.34 4.78
C ILE A 57 8.55 -6.59 5.17
N LYS A 58 8.05 -7.36 6.13
CA LYS A 58 8.67 -8.61 6.61
C LYS A 58 10.15 -8.42 7.04
N GLY A 59 10.48 -7.28 7.66
CA GLY A 59 11.83 -6.94 8.10
C GLY A 59 12.73 -6.35 7.01
N PHE A 60 12.17 -6.09 5.82
CA PHE A 60 12.84 -5.34 4.77
C PHE A 60 12.32 -3.90 4.79
N SER A 61 13.12 -2.99 5.35
CA SER A 61 12.81 -1.56 5.37
C SER A 61 13.39 -0.84 4.15
N PHE A 62 12.59 0.03 3.55
CA PHE A 62 13.02 0.90 2.47
C PHE A 62 12.43 2.30 2.59
N LYS A 63 13.15 3.26 2.03
CA LYS A 63 12.72 4.66 2.01
C LYS A 63 11.78 4.88 0.85
N SER A 64 10.66 5.49 1.15
CA SER A 64 9.66 5.93 0.18
C SER A 64 9.36 7.41 0.36
N THR A 65 8.84 8.03 -0.69
CA THR A 65 8.43 9.43 -0.69
C THR A 65 6.96 9.50 -1.04
N VAL A 66 6.17 10.20 -0.22
CA VAL A 66 4.74 10.43 -0.49
C VAL A 66 4.61 11.23 -1.78
N VAL A 67 3.75 10.78 -2.67
CA VAL A 67 3.41 11.46 -3.92
C VAL A 67 2.02 12.06 -3.80
N GLU A 68 1.09 11.34 -3.18
CA GLU A 68 -0.27 11.80 -2.94
C GLU A 68 -0.79 11.28 -1.60
N ASN A 69 -1.49 12.13 -0.87
CA ASN A 69 -2.20 11.75 0.33
C ASN A 69 -3.55 12.47 0.37
N SER A 70 -4.54 11.85 -0.26
CA SER A 70 -5.93 12.30 -0.29
C SER A 70 -6.84 11.18 0.24
N PRO A 71 -8.07 11.50 0.68
CA PRO A 71 -9.02 10.50 1.15
C PRO A 71 -9.36 9.42 0.12
N GLU A 72 -9.20 9.73 -1.17
CA GLU A 72 -9.50 8.85 -2.30
C GLU A 72 -8.24 8.16 -2.86
N CYS A 73 -7.04 8.70 -2.58
CA CYS A 73 -5.79 8.21 -3.15
C CYS A 73 -4.61 8.42 -2.19
N PHE A 74 -3.95 7.33 -1.82
CA PHE A 74 -2.66 7.37 -1.16
C PHE A 74 -1.60 6.77 -2.05
N GLN A 75 -0.61 7.56 -2.44
CA GLN A 75 0.46 7.13 -3.32
C GLN A 75 1.82 7.46 -2.71
N TRP A 76 2.73 6.50 -2.76
CA TRP A 76 4.14 6.72 -2.45
C TRP A 76 5.05 6.09 -3.51
N LEU A 77 6.23 6.66 -3.64
CA LEU A 77 7.30 6.14 -4.47
C LEU A 77 8.37 5.53 -3.56
N GLY A 78 8.42 4.20 -3.50
CA GLY A 78 9.50 3.45 -2.89
C GLY A 78 10.70 3.37 -3.83
N SER A 79 11.89 3.62 -3.30
CA SER A 79 13.13 3.44 -4.06
C SER A 79 14.12 2.61 -3.26
N VAL A 80 14.57 1.49 -3.83
CA VAL A 80 15.74 0.77 -3.36
C VAL A 80 16.88 1.05 -4.33
N PRO A 81 17.90 1.82 -3.89
CA PRO A 81 18.99 2.26 -4.75
C PRO A 81 19.54 1.12 -5.60
N VAL A 82 19.71 1.38 -6.91
CA VAL A 82 20.28 0.45 -7.92
C VAL A 82 19.37 -0.74 -8.30
N LEU A 83 18.47 -1.19 -7.43
CA LEU A 83 17.74 -2.45 -7.63
C LEU A 83 16.34 -2.24 -8.25
N PHE A 84 15.50 -1.42 -7.62
CA PHE A 84 14.12 -1.20 -8.06
C PHE A 84 13.54 0.14 -7.56
N HIS A 85 12.61 0.70 -8.34
CA HIS A 85 11.67 1.71 -7.88
C HIS A 85 10.27 1.11 -7.95
N GLY A 86 9.50 1.23 -6.87
CA GLY A 86 8.11 0.76 -6.79
C GLY A 86 7.22 1.96 -6.50
N ALA A 87 6.38 2.35 -7.46
CA ALA A 87 5.35 3.35 -7.23
C ALA A 87 4.08 2.64 -6.74
N HIS A 88 3.81 2.69 -5.44
CA HIS A 88 2.64 2.05 -4.85
C HIS A 88 1.52 3.08 -4.71
N GLN A 89 0.35 2.73 -5.23
CA GLN A 89 -0.87 3.52 -5.29
C GLN A 89 -1.99 2.74 -4.60
N PHE A 90 -2.70 3.39 -3.69
CA PHE A 90 -3.88 2.89 -3.02
C PHE A 90 -5.02 3.82 -3.40
N HIS A 91 -6.00 3.30 -4.14
CA HIS A 91 -7.20 4.04 -4.48
C HIS A 91 -8.36 3.55 -3.63
N PHE A 92 -9.08 4.49 -3.04
CA PHE A 92 -10.27 4.27 -2.26
C PHE A 92 -11.44 4.92 -2.99
N SER A 93 -12.41 4.11 -3.39
CA SER A 93 -13.66 4.59 -3.98
C SER A 93 -14.84 4.01 -3.24
N HIS A 94 -15.99 4.68 -3.29
CA HIS A 94 -17.23 4.10 -2.77
C HIS A 94 -17.53 2.77 -3.44
N SER A 95 -17.86 1.76 -2.63
CA SER A 95 -18.23 0.45 -3.14
C SER A 95 -19.56 0.53 -3.88
N GLN A 96 -19.56 -0.01 -5.10
CA GLN A 96 -20.78 -0.13 -5.90
C GLN A 96 -21.56 -1.41 -5.54
N GLU A 97 -20.93 -2.36 -4.86
CA GLU A 97 -21.51 -3.65 -4.48
C GLU A 97 -22.05 -3.64 -3.05
N THR A 98 -21.35 -2.93 -2.14
CA THR A 98 -21.68 -2.87 -0.72
C THR A 98 -22.11 -1.45 -0.33
N PRO A 99 -23.39 -1.21 -0.01
CA PRO A 99 -23.84 0.10 0.44
C PRO A 99 -23.08 0.57 1.69
N GLY A 100 -22.40 1.72 1.58
CA GLY A 100 -21.55 2.26 2.66
C GLY A 100 -20.17 1.62 2.78
N GLY A 101 -19.83 0.70 1.87
CA GLY A 101 -18.49 0.11 1.77
C GLY A 101 -17.53 0.93 0.91
N THR A 102 -16.30 0.45 0.83
CA THR A 102 -15.19 1.04 0.08
C THR A 102 -14.54 -0.04 -0.78
N THR A 103 -14.37 0.24 -2.07
CA THR A 103 -13.48 -0.51 -2.95
C THR A 103 -12.07 0.00 -2.77
N LEU A 104 -11.17 -0.87 -2.29
CA LEU A 104 -9.74 -0.61 -2.24
C LEU A 104 -9.05 -1.24 -3.44
N VAL A 105 -8.33 -0.43 -4.21
CA VAL A 105 -7.46 -0.89 -5.30
C VAL A 105 -6.01 -0.60 -4.94
N GLN A 106 -5.23 -1.64 -4.68
CA GLN A 106 -3.78 -1.53 -4.53
C GLN A 106 -3.10 -1.79 -5.87
N LYS A 107 -2.21 -0.89 -6.27
CA LYS A 107 -1.43 -1.01 -7.50
C LYS A 107 0.03 -0.65 -7.21
N GLU A 108 0.96 -1.45 -7.68
CA GLU A 108 2.39 -1.14 -7.61
C GLU A 108 3.03 -1.25 -8.99
N ASP A 109 3.62 -0.14 -9.45
CA ASP A 109 4.38 -0.07 -10.69
C ASP A 109 5.88 -0.21 -10.37
N PHE A 110 6.44 -1.36 -10.70
CA PHE A 110 7.84 -1.69 -10.55
C PHE A 110 8.63 -1.24 -11.78
N THR A 111 9.68 -0.47 -11.57
CA THR A 111 10.61 -0.04 -12.61
C THR A 111 12.06 -0.25 -12.17
N GLY A 112 12.97 -0.44 -13.12
CA GLY A 112 14.40 -0.59 -12.86
C GLY A 112 14.99 -1.90 -13.34
N LEU A 113 16.21 -2.19 -12.90
CA LEU A 113 17.01 -3.30 -13.42
C LEU A 113 16.40 -4.66 -13.05
N LEU A 114 15.78 -4.76 -11.87
CA LEU A 114 15.15 -5.98 -11.35
C LEU A 114 13.64 -6.06 -11.59
N ALA A 115 13.04 -5.08 -12.27
CA ALA A 115 11.60 -5.08 -12.55
C ALA A 115 11.12 -6.31 -13.34
N PHE A 116 12.01 -6.94 -14.12
CA PHE A 116 11.68 -8.18 -14.85
C PHE A 116 11.28 -9.35 -13.95
N MET A 117 11.71 -9.36 -12.67
CA MET A 117 11.31 -10.39 -11.73
C MET A 117 9.82 -10.30 -11.34
N MET A 118 9.21 -9.14 -11.56
CA MET A 118 7.79 -8.89 -11.34
C MET A 118 6.92 -9.21 -12.55
N ARG A 119 7.47 -9.93 -13.55
CA ARG A 119 6.71 -10.38 -14.72
C ARG A 119 5.61 -11.38 -14.32
N PRO A 120 4.43 -11.34 -14.97
CA PRO A 120 3.36 -12.28 -14.72
C PRO A 120 3.85 -13.74 -14.76
N GLY A 121 3.51 -14.51 -13.72
CA GLY A 121 3.87 -15.93 -13.62
C GLY A 121 5.20 -16.21 -12.91
N TRP A 122 6.02 -15.20 -12.62
CA TRP A 122 7.22 -15.35 -11.82
C TRP A 122 6.88 -15.48 -10.32
N ARG A 123 7.78 -16.14 -9.57
CA ARG A 123 7.57 -16.38 -8.13
C ARG A 123 7.43 -15.07 -7.34
N MET A 124 8.22 -14.05 -7.66
CA MET A 124 8.19 -12.75 -6.96
C MET A 124 6.87 -11.99 -7.21
N GLU A 125 6.35 -12.02 -8.44
CA GLU A 125 5.04 -11.43 -8.76
C GLU A 125 3.92 -12.13 -7.97
N LYS A 126 3.88 -13.47 -8.00
CA LYS A 126 2.89 -14.24 -7.24
C LYS A 126 2.98 -13.98 -5.74
N GLN A 127 4.19 -13.97 -5.18
CA GLN A 127 4.40 -13.73 -3.76
C GLN A 127 4.01 -12.29 -3.35
N SER A 128 4.29 -11.29 -4.19
CA SER A 128 3.88 -9.91 -3.94
C SER A 128 2.35 -9.77 -4.01
N ARG A 129 1.72 -10.40 -5.00
CA ARG A 129 0.25 -10.46 -5.11
C ARG A 129 -0.39 -11.12 -3.90
N GLU A 130 0.17 -12.23 -3.42
CA GLU A 130 -0.28 -12.91 -2.21
C GLU A 130 -0.15 -12.01 -0.97
N ASN A 131 0.96 -11.29 -0.83
CA ASN A 131 1.15 -10.32 0.25
C ASN A 131 0.13 -9.17 0.19
N PHE A 132 -0.13 -8.62 -1.00
CA PHE A 132 -1.13 -7.54 -1.18
C PHE A 132 -2.53 -8.04 -0.83
N ASN A 133 -2.88 -9.24 -1.30
CA ASN A 133 -4.15 -9.87 -0.96
C ASN A 133 -4.26 -10.18 0.54
N ALA A 134 -3.16 -10.54 1.21
CA ALA A 134 -3.15 -10.72 2.66
C ALA A 134 -3.38 -9.39 3.38
N LEU A 135 -2.64 -8.34 3.03
CA LEU A 135 -2.82 -6.99 3.56
C LEU A 135 -4.27 -6.50 3.37
N ASN A 136 -4.83 -6.69 2.18
CA ASN A 136 -6.22 -6.38 1.85
C ASN A 136 -7.22 -7.09 2.76
N ARG A 137 -7.03 -8.40 2.99
CA ARG A 137 -7.93 -9.19 3.86
C ARG A 137 -7.83 -8.76 5.31
N ASP A 138 -6.62 -8.53 5.80
CA ASP A 138 -6.40 -8.13 7.20
C ASP A 138 -6.96 -6.71 7.44
N LEU A 139 -6.78 -5.80 6.47
CA LEU A 139 -7.39 -4.47 6.50
C LEU A 139 -8.92 -4.54 6.48
N LYS A 140 -9.50 -5.37 5.59
CA LYS A 140 -10.94 -5.57 5.53
C LYS A 140 -11.48 -6.02 6.88
N ALA A 141 -10.87 -7.05 7.48
CA ALA A 141 -11.27 -7.56 8.78
C ALA A 141 -11.14 -6.51 9.89
N ALA A 142 -10.07 -5.71 9.88
CA ALA A 142 -9.86 -4.64 10.85
C ALA A 142 -10.90 -3.52 10.72
N ALA A 143 -11.16 -3.06 9.50
CA ALA A 143 -12.09 -1.98 9.21
C ALA A 143 -13.55 -2.40 9.52
N GLU A 144 -13.94 -3.60 9.11
CA GLU A 144 -15.28 -4.15 9.40
C GLU A 144 -15.49 -4.39 10.89
N LYS A 145 -14.44 -4.76 11.63
CA LYS A 145 -14.49 -4.92 13.10
C LYS A 145 -14.68 -3.59 13.83
N VAL A 146 -14.17 -2.47 13.29
CA VAL A 146 -14.35 -1.13 13.88
C VAL A 146 -15.74 -0.58 13.58
N ALA A 147 -16.31 -0.95 12.43
CA ALA A 147 -17.65 -0.53 12.01
C ALA A 147 -18.80 -1.37 12.63
N SER A 148 -18.48 -2.50 13.28
CA SER A 148 -19.44 -3.39 13.98
C SER A 148 -19.65 -2.99 15.43
#